data_AF-A0A914PD02-F1
#
_entry.id   AF-A0A914PD02-F1
#
_cell.length_a   1.000
_cell.length_b   1.000
_cell.length_c   1.000
_cell.angle_alpha   90.00
_cell.angle_beta   90.00
_cell.angle_gamma   90.00
#
_symmetry.space_group_name_H-M   'P 1'
#
loop_
_entity.id
_entity.type
_entity.pdbx_description
1 polymer ?
#
loop_
_entity_poly.entity_id
_entity_poly.type
_entity_poly.pdbx_seq_one_letter_code
_entity_poly.pdbx_strand_id
1 'polypeptide(L)'
;MGGVEQTQYSANFIETCQEVDNYKTVLDYVNASLMGVVQRNPKLISNPMERMEYEYHENENPFEALYPALKDICGQMNNGGNELKKQLDAAAKLGSIHRDFHRRSRRCLRSVRLFLCIEYEELCEARRILNERRQDMDFAKHELKNAKAPEVVEMKNLVYENAQKHFESHLQKVITFITGCPN
;
A
#
# COMPACT_ATOMS: atom_id res chain seq x y z
N MET A 1 -30.69 -26.44 15.62
CA MET A 1 -29.40 -26.12 16.27
C MET A 1 -29.35 -24.62 16.46
N GLY A 2 -29.25 -24.14 17.69
CA GLY A 2 -29.12 -22.69 17.95
C GLY A 2 -27.71 -22.23 17.60
N GLY A 3 -27.57 -21.18 16.79
CA GLY A 3 -26.26 -20.63 16.43
C GLY A 3 -25.56 -19.97 17.63
N VAL A 4 -24.22 -19.92 17.58
CA VAL A 4 -23.43 -19.12 18.52
C VAL A 4 -23.75 -17.64 18.28
N GLU A 5 -24.13 -16.93 19.34
CA GLU A 5 -24.43 -15.50 19.27
C GLU A 5 -23.15 -14.71 18.97
N GLN A 6 -23.21 -13.87 17.94
CA GLN A 6 -22.06 -13.16 17.43
C GLN A 6 -21.89 -11.80 18.14
N THR A 7 -20.75 -11.55 18.76
CA THR A 7 -20.44 -10.22 19.31
C THR A 7 -20.35 -9.19 18.19
N GLN A 8 -21.04 -8.06 18.34
CA GLN A 8 -21.05 -6.95 17.39
C GLN A 8 -19.94 -5.94 17.74
N TYR A 9 -19.30 -5.37 16.72
CA TYR A 9 -18.41 -4.23 16.89
C TYR A 9 -19.21 -2.95 17.15
N SER A 10 -18.59 -1.94 17.76
CA SER A 10 -19.22 -0.63 17.91
C SER A 10 -19.41 0.03 16.55
N ALA A 11 -20.47 0.83 16.40
CA ALA A 11 -20.73 1.58 15.17
C ALA A 11 -19.54 2.46 14.77
N ASN A 12 -18.94 3.14 15.76
CA ASN A 12 -17.74 3.96 15.57
C ASN A 12 -16.57 3.16 14.99
N PHE A 13 -16.29 1.95 15.50
CA PHE A 13 -15.22 1.12 14.96
C PHE A 13 -15.46 0.73 13.50
N ILE A 14 -16.71 0.38 13.16
CA ILE A 14 -17.10 0.03 11.80
C ILE A 14 -16.94 1.22 10.86
N GLU A 15 -17.40 2.40 11.28
CA GLU A 15 -17.29 3.64 10.52
C GLU A 15 -15.82 4.01 10.27
N THR A 16 -14.97 4.01 11.29
CA THR A 16 -13.54 4.35 11.10
C THR A 16 -12.82 3.33 10.21
N CYS A 17 -13.19 2.05 10.28
CA CYS A 17 -12.68 1.06 9.32
C CYS A 17 -13.05 1.42 7.87
N GLN A 18 -14.32 1.82 7.64
CA GLN A 18 -14.81 2.21 6.32
C GLN A 18 -14.12 3.47 5.80
N GLU A 19 -13.83 4.43 6.68
CA GLU A 19 -13.06 5.63 6.31
C GLU A 19 -11.67 5.28 5.77
N VAL A 20 -10.95 4.36 6.42
CA VAL A 20 -9.64 3.90 5.94
C VAL A 20 -9.75 3.14 4.62
N ASP A 21 -10.77 2.29 4.46
CA ASP A 21 -11.02 1.54 3.22
C ASP A 21 -11.33 2.51 2.04
N ASN A 22 -12.09 3.58 2.32
CA ASN A 22 -12.36 4.65 1.37
C ASN A 22 -11.10 5.46 1.04
N TYR A 23 -10.29 5.80 2.05
CA TYR A 23 -9.01 6.48 1.88
C TYR A 23 -8.07 5.67 0.97
N LYS A 24 -7.98 4.35 1.18
CA LYS A 24 -7.23 3.44 0.29
C LYS A 24 -7.71 3.50 -1.15
N THR A 25 -9.03 3.50 -1.36
CA THR A 25 -9.62 3.57 -2.71
C THR A 25 -9.27 4.88 -3.42
N VAL A 26 -9.30 6.00 -2.70
CA VAL A 26 -8.88 7.31 -3.23
C VAL A 26 -7.39 7.30 -3.57
N LEU A 27 -6.55 6.76 -2.67
CA LEU A 27 -5.11 6.68 -2.89
C LEU A 27 -4.75 5.79 -4.08
N ASP A 28 -5.43 4.67 -4.30
CA ASP A 28 -5.21 3.83 -5.49
C ASP A 28 -5.44 4.61 -6.78
N TYR A 29 -6.55 5.35 -6.86
CA TYR A 29 -6.88 6.16 -8.03
C TYR A 29 -5.85 7.27 -8.28
N VAL A 30 -5.48 7.99 -7.21
CA VAL A 30 -4.47 9.05 -7.28
C VAL A 30 -3.12 8.47 -7.69
N ASN A 31 -2.73 7.33 -7.12
CA ASN A 31 -1.50 6.65 -7.46
C ASN A 31 -1.47 6.24 -8.93
N ALA A 32 -2.51 5.56 -9.43
CA ALA A 32 -2.59 5.15 -10.82
C ALA A 32 -2.49 6.35 -11.79
N SER A 33 -3.17 7.45 -11.45
CA SER A 33 -3.12 8.69 -12.23
C SER A 33 -1.72 9.31 -12.26
N LEU A 34 -1.06 9.41 -11.10
CA LEU A 34 0.30 9.95 -10.99
C LEU A 34 1.31 9.06 -11.72
N MET A 35 1.18 7.75 -11.61
CA MET A 35 2.02 6.78 -12.30
C MET A 35 1.93 6.93 -13.83
N GLY A 36 0.72 7.10 -14.38
CA GLY A 36 0.54 7.33 -15.81
C GLY A 36 1.15 8.64 -16.32
N VAL A 37 1.21 9.68 -15.46
CA VAL A 37 1.89 10.95 -15.80
C VAL A 37 3.40 10.80 -15.74
N VAL A 38 3.91 10.12 -14.71
CA VAL A 38 5.34 9.99 -14.47
C VAL A 38 5.98 9.03 -15.47
N GLN A 39 5.34 7.91 -15.76
CA GLN A 39 5.84 6.92 -16.72
C GLN A 39 4.83 6.70 -17.83
N ARG A 40 5.07 7.32 -18.99
CA ARG A 40 4.19 7.20 -20.16
C ARG A 40 4.38 5.89 -20.93
N ASN A 41 5.47 5.15 -20.69
CA ASN A 41 5.67 3.84 -21.28
C ASN A 41 4.92 2.78 -20.44
N PRO A 42 3.80 2.22 -20.93
CA PRO A 42 3.01 1.27 -20.15
C PRO A 42 3.76 -0.03 -19.84
N LYS A 43 4.80 -0.38 -20.61
CA LYS A 43 5.63 -1.57 -20.36
C LYS A 43 6.45 -1.46 -19.07
N LEU A 44 6.68 -0.24 -18.60
CA LEU A 44 7.42 0.05 -17.38
C LEU A 44 6.49 0.33 -16.20
N ILE A 45 5.17 0.27 -16.37
CA ILE A 45 4.24 0.36 -15.24
C ILE A 45 4.00 -1.06 -14.74
N SER A 46 4.45 -1.36 -13.52
CA SER A 46 4.24 -2.67 -12.90
C SER A 46 2.74 -3.00 -12.75
N ASN A 47 2.39 -4.28 -12.91
CA ASN A 47 1.09 -4.82 -12.52
C ASN A 47 1.32 -5.90 -11.45
N PRO A 48 0.83 -5.74 -10.21
CA PRO A 48 0.05 -4.61 -9.69
C PRO A 48 0.86 -3.30 -9.57
N MET A 49 0.16 -2.16 -9.69
CA MET A 49 0.74 -0.80 -9.70
C MET A 49 1.39 -0.40 -8.37
N GLU A 50 1.07 -1.12 -7.30
CA GLU A 50 1.57 -0.94 -5.93
C GLU A 50 3.11 -0.97 -5.85
N ARG A 51 3.78 -1.80 -6.66
CA ARG A 51 5.25 -1.92 -6.60
C ARG A 51 6.00 -0.64 -6.98
N MET A 52 5.37 0.22 -7.80
CA MET A 52 5.94 1.49 -8.31
C MET A 52 7.37 1.34 -8.86
N GLU A 53 7.60 0.27 -9.61
CA GLU A 53 8.84 0.04 -10.34
C GLU A 53 8.65 0.55 -11.77
N TYR A 54 9.05 1.80 -12.02
CA TYR A 54 8.79 2.47 -13.30
C TYR A 54 9.98 3.27 -13.84
N GLU A 55 11.14 3.15 -13.21
CA GLU A 55 12.35 3.78 -13.72
C GLU A 55 12.86 3.00 -14.93
N TYR A 56 13.42 3.73 -15.92
CA TYR A 56 14.16 3.08 -17.00
C TYR A 56 15.43 2.44 -16.41
N HIS A 57 15.77 1.24 -16.87
CA HIS A 57 17.08 0.66 -16.57
C HIS A 57 18.19 1.50 -17.20
N GLU A 58 19.43 1.26 -16.78
CA GLU A 58 20.58 1.95 -17.35
C GLU A 58 20.62 1.78 -18.87
N ASN A 59 20.81 2.89 -19.59
CA ASN A 59 20.86 2.95 -21.06
C ASN A 59 19.55 2.66 -21.81
N GLU A 60 18.43 2.45 -21.11
CA GLU A 60 17.11 2.23 -21.76
C GLU A 60 16.27 3.51 -21.87
N ASN A 61 16.69 4.59 -21.22
CA ASN A 61 15.96 5.85 -21.26
C ASN A 61 16.08 6.49 -22.66
N PRO A 62 14.96 6.70 -23.38
CA PRO A 62 14.99 7.23 -24.75
C PRO A 62 15.59 8.64 -24.83
N PHE A 63 15.50 9.43 -23.77
CA PHE A 63 16.10 10.76 -23.71
C PHE A 63 17.62 10.72 -23.51
N GLU A 64 18.15 9.66 -22.90
CA GLU A 64 19.60 9.42 -22.80
C GLU A 64 20.15 8.91 -24.14
N ALA A 65 19.38 8.09 -24.86
CA ALA A 65 19.74 7.58 -26.20
C ALA A 65 19.74 8.66 -27.30
N LEU A 66 19.07 9.80 -27.08
CA LEU A 66 19.00 10.89 -28.04
C LEU A 66 20.37 11.55 -28.29
N TYR A 67 21.16 11.75 -27.24
CA TYR A 67 22.49 12.36 -27.36
C TYR A 67 23.45 11.58 -28.26
N PRO A 68 23.72 10.26 -28.03
CA PRO A 68 24.64 9.51 -28.88
C PRO A 68 24.13 9.43 -30.32
N ALA A 69 22.83 9.23 -30.54
CA ALA A 69 22.24 9.21 -31.87
C ALA A 69 22.45 10.54 -32.63
N LEU A 70 22.19 11.68 -31.97
CA LEU A 70 22.45 12.99 -32.57
C LEU A 70 23.94 13.20 -32.82
N LYS A 71 24.81 12.75 -31.91
CA LYS A 71 26.28 12.89 -32.05
C LYS A 71 26.80 12.14 -33.27
N ASP A 72 26.30 10.94 -33.53
CA ASP A 72 26.67 10.14 -34.70
C ASP A 72 26.25 10.84 -36.01
N ILE A 73 25.02 11.36 -36.05
CA ILE A 73 24.51 12.16 -37.18
C ILE A 73 25.37 13.41 -37.40
N CYS A 74 25.75 14.12 -36.33
CA CYS A 74 26.64 15.29 -36.40
C CYS A 74 27.99 14.94 -37.07
N GLY A 75 28.57 13.81 -36.68
CA GLY A 75 29.86 13.34 -37.22
C GLY A 75 29.82 13.06 -38.72
N GLN A 76 28.67 12.64 -39.26
CA GLN A 76 28.50 12.35 -40.68
C GLN A 76 28.24 13.60 -41.54
N MET A 77 27.66 14.66 -40.97
CA MET A 77 27.25 15.84 -41.73
C MET A 77 28.37 16.84 -42.04
N ASN A 78 29.61 16.59 -41.62
CA ASN A 78 30.83 17.40 -41.92
C ASN A 78 30.75 18.93 -41.69
N ASN A 79 29.65 19.48 -41.15
CA ASN A 79 29.45 20.91 -40.86
C ASN A 79 28.34 21.12 -39.81
N GLY A 80 28.48 20.49 -38.64
CA GLY A 80 27.63 20.79 -37.50
C GLY A 80 27.98 22.17 -36.92
N GLY A 81 27.40 23.24 -37.48
CA GLY A 81 27.55 24.60 -36.96
C GLY A 81 27.07 24.73 -35.50
N ASN A 82 27.23 25.92 -34.92
CA ASN A 82 26.88 26.20 -33.52
C ASN A 82 25.47 25.74 -33.10
N GLU A 83 24.51 25.66 -34.02
CA GLU A 83 23.14 25.21 -33.74
C GLU A 83 23.06 23.71 -33.41
N LEU A 84 23.83 22.87 -34.11
CA LEU A 84 23.88 21.43 -33.86
C LEU A 84 24.49 21.12 -32.49
N LYS A 85 25.50 21.92 -32.09
CA LYS A 85 26.11 21.83 -30.75
C LYS A 85 25.11 22.16 -29.65
N LYS A 86 24.28 23.20 -29.82
CA LYS A 86 23.20 23.52 -28.87
C LYS A 86 22.19 22.37 -28.75
N GLN A 87 21.86 21.71 -29.86
CA GLN A 87 20.96 20.55 -29.85
C GLN A 87 21.55 19.36 -29.09
N LEU A 88 22.85 19.09 -29.25
CA LEU A 88 23.56 18.06 -28.47
C LEU A 88 23.54 18.38 -26.97
N ASP A 89 23.84 19.62 -26.58
CA ASP A 89 23.82 20.05 -25.18
C ASP A 89 22.40 19.94 -24.60
N ALA A 90 21.38 20.31 -25.38
CA ALA A 90 19.98 20.17 -24.99
C ALA A 90 19.57 18.69 -24.82
N ALA A 91 20.00 17.80 -25.71
CA ALA A 91 19.71 16.37 -25.61
C ALA A 91 20.35 15.73 -24.37
N ALA A 92 21.61 16.05 -24.08
CA ALA A 92 22.28 15.60 -22.86
C ALA A 92 21.56 16.10 -21.60
N LYS A 93 21.15 17.37 -21.60
CA LYS A 93 20.40 17.97 -20.49
C LYS A 93 19.03 17.32 -20.30
N LEU A 94 18.34 16.99 -21.39
CA LEU A 94 17.02 16.37 -21.35
C LEU A 94 17.06 14.99 -20.69
N GLY A 95 18.04 14.14 -21.04
CA GLY A 95 18.24 12.84 -20.39
C GLY A 95 18.44 12.96 -18.87
N SER A 96 19.29 13.89 -18.44
CA SER A 96 19.54 14.17 -17.02
C SER A 96 18.29 14.67 -16.29
N ILE A 97 17.56 15.65 -16.85
CA ILE A 97 16.32 16.19 -16.27
C ILE A 97 15.28 15.09 -16.14
N HIS A 98 15.13 14.23 -17.15
CA HIS A 98 14.15 13.16 -17.14
C HIS A 98 14.43 12.12 -16.04
N ARG A 99 15.70 11.74 -15.86
CA ARG A 99 16.11 10.82 -14.78
C ARG A 99 15.88 11.43 -13.39
N ASP A 100 16.20 12.71 -13.23
CA ASP A 100 15.92 13.45 -12.00
C ASP A 100 14.42 13.56 -11.71
N PHE A 101 13.60 13.77 -12.75
CA PHE A 101 12.14 13.79 -12.63
C PHE A 101 11.61 12.47 -12.08
N HIS A 102 12.02 11.32 -12.65
CA HIS A 102 11.62 10.01 -12.12
C HIS A 102 12.05 9.79 -10.66
N ARG A 103 13.31 10.13 -10.33
CA ARG A 103 13.83 9.98 -8.97
C ARG A 103 13.06 10.83 -7.96
N ARG A 104 12.70 12.06 -8.33
CA ARG A 104 11.89 12.96 -7.49
C ARG A 104 10.46 12.45 -7.34
N SER A 105 9.83 12.03 -8.44
CA SER A 105 8.49 11.45 -8.43
C SER A 105 8.41 10.21 -7.53
N ARG A 106 9.40 9.30 -7.60
CA ARG A 106 9.48 8.13 -6.72
C ARG A 106 9.57 8.53 -5.25
N ARG A 107 10.32 9.59 -4.94
CA ARG A 107 10.41 10.12 -3.58
C ARG A 107 9.09 10.72 -3.11
N CYS A 108 8.41 11.49 -3.96
CA CYS A 108 7.12 12.10 -3.65
C CYS A 108 6.02 11.04 -3.42
N LEU A 109 6.04 9.95 -4.19
CA LEU A 109 5.07 8.86 -4.07
C LEU A 109 5.39 7.85 -2.97
N ARG A 110 6.52 8.00 -2.26
CA ARG A 110 6.98 7.01 -1.27
C ARG A 110 5.95 6.73 -0.18
N SER A 111 5.32 7.76 0.38
CA SER A 111 4.36 7.58 1.49
C SER A 111 3.09 6.90 1.03
N VAL A 112 2.57 7.26 -0.15
CA VAL A 112 1.43 6.58 -0.78
C VAL A 112 1.75 5.10 -0.99
N ARG A 113 2.97 4.78 -1.47
CA ARG A 113 3.42 3.40 -1.65
C ARG A 113 3.49 2.62 -0.35
N LEU A 114 4.08 3.22 0.69
CA LEU A 114 4.21 2.59 1.99
C LEU A 114 2.84 2.21 2.54
N PHE A 115 1.89 3.13 2.45
CA PHE A 115 0.52 2.90 2.87
C PHE A 115 -0.13 1.76 2.07
N LEU A 116 -0.17 1.86 0.75
CA LEU A 116 -0.87 0.90 -0.10
C LEU A 116 -0.28 -0.52 -0.06
N CYS A 117 1.05 -0.65 0.03
CA CYS A 117 1.72 -1.95 -0.10
C CYS A 117 1.99 -2.66 1.22
N ILE A 118 2.08 -1.90 2.31
CA ILE A 118 2.55 -2.43 3.59
C ILE A 118 1.51 -2.13 4.66
N GLU A 119 1.23 -0.85 4.93
CA GLU A 119 0.41 -0.49 6.09
C GLU A 119 -1.05 -0.99 5.94
N TYR A 120 -1.64 -0.86 4.75
CA TYR A 120 -3.00 -1.34 4.52
C TYR A 120 -3.11 -2.87 4.57
N GLU A 121 -2.10 -3.60 4.08
CA GLU A 121 -2.05 -5.06 4.18
C GLU A 121 -1.90 -5.53 5.63
N GLU A 122 -1.06 -4.85 6.41
CA GLU A 122 -0.93 -5.09 7.85
C GLU A 122 -2.25 -4.83 8.59
N LEU A 123 -2.99 -3.79 8.22
CA LEU A 123 -4.32 -3.52 8.76
C LEU A 123 -5.32 -4.62 8.40
N CYS A 124 -5.33 -5.08 7.14
CA CYS A 124 -6.19 -6.17 6.67
C CYS A 124 -5.92 -7.45 7.49
N GLU A 125 -4.66 -7.80 7.68
CA GLU A 125 -4.27 -8.96 8.49
C GLU A 125 -4.65 -8.77 9.97
N ALA A 126 -4.44 -7.59 10.54
CA ALA A 126 -4.84 -7.30 11.90
C ALA A 126 -6.37 -7.42 12.09
N ARG A 127 -7.18 -6.94 11.14
CA ARG A 127 -8.65 -7.09 11.13
C ARG A 127 -9.07 -8.55 10.95
N ARG A 128 -8.36 -9.34 10.14
CA ARG A 128 -8.58 -10.78 9.97
C ARG A 128 -8.39 -11.52 11.29
N ILE A 129 -7.25 -11.32 11.95
CA ILE A 129 -6.95 -11.92 13.26
C ILE A 129 -7.96 -11.45 14.32
N LEU A 130 -8.38 -10.18 14.30
CA LEU A 130 -9.40 -9.67 15.23
C LEU A 130 -10.71 -10.45 15.11
N ASN A 131 -11.13 -10.75 13.88
CA ASN A 131 -12.34 -11.53 13.63
C ASN A 131 -12.20 -12.98 14.13
N GLU A 132 -11.04 -13.61 13.98
CA GLU A 132 -10.76 -14.94 14.55
C GLU A 132 -10.86 -14.92 16.08
N ARG A 133 -10.24 -13.95 16.74
CA ARG A 133 -10.31 -13.80 18.20
C ARG A 133 -11.73 -13.55 18.70
N ARG A 134 -12.52 -12.82 17.93
CA ARG A 134 -13.94 -12.61 18.23
C ARG A 134 -14.72 -13.91 18.16
N GLN A 135 -14.48 -14.75 17.15
CA GLN A 135 -15.10 -16.07 17.03
C GLN A 135 -14.69 -17.01 18.19
N ASP A 136 -13.41 -17.03 18.55
CA ASP A 136 -12.90 -17.80 19.70
C ASP A 136 -13.63 -17.39 20.99
N MET A 137 -13.77 -16.08 21.22
CA MET A 137 -14.46 -15.52 22.38
C MET A 137 -15.96 -15.85 22.39
N ASP A 138 -16.64 -15.68 21.25
CA ASP A 138 -18.07 -16.00 21.10
C ASP A 138 -18.33 -17.49 21.37
N PHE A 139 -17.45 -18.36 20.88
CA PHE A 139 -17.52 -19.80 21.12
C PHE A 139 -17.30 -20.13 22.60
N ALA A 140 -16.26 -19.58 23.24
CA ALA A 140 -16.00 -19.80 24.66
C ALA A 140 -17.17 -19.31 25.54
N LYS A 141 -17.78 -18.16 25.19
CA LYS A 141 -18.97 -17.62 25.86
C LYS A 141 -20.16 -18.56 25.74
N HIS A 142 -20.37 -19.14 24.55
CA HIS A 142 -21.44 -20.11 24.33
C HIS A 142 -21.21 -21.41 25.11
N GLU A 143 -19.98 -21.93 25.17
CA GLU A 143 -19.66 -23.10 25.98
C GLU A 143 -19.88 -22.85 27.48
N LEU A 144 -19.46 -21.69 27.98
CA LEU A 144 -19.68 -21.28 29.36
C LEU A 144 -21.18 -21.22 29.70
N LYS A 145 -22.00 -20.62 28.82
CA LYS A 145 -23.46 -20.52 29.01
C LYS A 145 -24.16 -21.89 29.06
N ASN A 146 -23.58 -22.90 28.42
CA ASN A 146 -24.14 -24.25 28.37
C ASN A 146 -23.57 -25.20 29.44
N ALA A 147 -22.53 -24.78 30.18
CA ALA A 147 -21.95 -25.57 31.27
C ALA A 147 -22.91 -25.62 32.47
N LYS A 148 -23.06 -26.81 33.07
CA LYS A 148 -23.99 -27.04 34.19
C LYS A 148 -23.30 -27.44 35.50
N ALA A 149 -22.18 -28.17 35.41
CA ALA A 149 -21.44 -28.62 36.58
C ALA A 149 -20.53 -27.50 37.10
N PRO A 150 -20.48 -27.22 38.42
CA PRO A 150 -19.71 -26.10 38.98
C PRO A 150 -18.23 -26.07 38.56
N GLU A 151 -17.54 -27.22 38.64
CA GLU A 151 -16.13 -27.34 38.24
C GLU A 151 -15.91 -27.06 36.75
N VAL A 152 -16.88 -27.45 35.90
CA VAL A 152 -16.84 -27.21 34.46
C VAL A 152 -17.13 -25.74 34.15
N VAL A 153 -18.04 -25.09 34.89
CA VAL A 153 -18.33 -23.66 34.77
C VAL A 153 -17.08 -22.85 35.10
N GLU A 154 -16.39 -23.16 36.19
CA GLU A 154 -15.16 -22.45 36.58
C GLU A 154 -14.06 -22.59 35.51
N MET A 155 -13.85 -23.81 35.01
CA MET A 155 -12.89 -24.07 33.94
C MET A 155 -13.24 -23.31 32.65
N LYS A 156 -14.51 -23.33 32.22
CA LYS A 156 -14.96 -22.63 31.01
C LYS A 156 -14.94 -21.11 31.19
N ASN A 157 -15.15 -20.61 32.40
CA ASN A 157 -15.02 -19.18 32.70
C ASN A 157 -13.60 -18.70 32.49
N LEU A 158 -12.59 -19.46 32.96
CA LEU A 158 -11.18 -19.15 32.73
C LEU A 158 -10.83 -19.11 31.23
N VAL A 159 -11.38 -20.04 30.43
CA VAL A 159 -11.18 -20.04 28.97
C VAL A 159 -11.80 -18.81 28.33
N TYR A 160 -13.02 -18.45 28.71
CA TYR A 160 -13.70 -17.25 28.22
C TYR A 160 -12.94 -15.96 28.58
N GLU A 161 -12.50 -15.81 29.84
CA GLU A 161 -11.73 -14.63 30.28
C GLU A 161 -10.42 -14.48 29.50
N ASN A 162 -9.72 -15.58 29.22
CA ASN A 162 -8.51 -15.53 28.40
C ASN A 162 -8.81 -15.14 26.94
N ALA A 163 -9.86 -15.72 26.34
CA ALA A 163 -10.27 -15.36 24.98
C ALA A 163 -10.69 -13.88 24.88
N GLN A 164 -11.43 -13.38 25.88
CA GLN A 164 -11.82 -11.98 25.98
C GLN A 164 -10.61 -11.04 26.05
N LYS A 165 -9.62 -11.34 26.91
CA LYS A 165 -8.38 -10.55 26.99
C LYS A 165 -7.63 -10.51 25.66
N HIS A 166 -7.55 -11.62 24.94
CA HIS A 166 -6.92 -11.66 23.62
C HIS A 166 -7.67 -10.83 22.59
N PHE A 167 -9.01 -10.91 22.58
CA PHE A 167 -9.86 -10.09 21.72
C PHE A 167 -9.69 -8.60 22.01
N GLU A 168 -9.80 -8.17 23.26
CA GLU A 168 -9.67 -6.77 23.67
C GLU A 168 -8.27 -6.21 23.37
N SER A 169 -7.23 -6.98 23.67
CA SER A 169 -5.84 -6.58 23.36
C SER A 169 -5.64 -6.38 21.86
N HIS A 170 -6.19 -7.26 21.03
CA HIS A 170 -6.04 -7.15 19.58
C HIS A 170 -6.95 -6.07 18.97
N LEU A 171 -8.14 -5.86 19.53
CA LEU A 171 -9.02 -4.75 19.17
C LEU A 171 -8.31 -3.41 19.36
N GLN A 172 -7.64 -3.24 20.50
CA GLN A 172 -6.89 -2.01 20.78
C GLN A 172 -5.73 -1.80 19.80
N LYS A 173 -5.06 -2.87 19.36
CA LYS A 173 -4.02 -2.80 18.30
C LYS A 173 -4.61 -2.29 16.99
N VAL A 174 -5.75 -2.84 16.55
CA VAL A 174 -6.42 -2.41 15.32
C VAL A 174 -6.87 -0.95 15.42
N ILE A 175 -7.46 -0.55 16.55
CA ILE A 175 -7.85 0.86 16.79
C ILE A 175 -6.63 1.78 16.70
N THR A 176 -5.52 1.40 17.33
CA THR A 176 -4.28 2.19 17.31
C THR A 176 -3.76 2.35 15.88
N PHE A 177 -3.80 1.28 15.09
CA PHE A 177 -3.42 1.29 13.69
C PHE A 177 -4.27 2.29 12.88
N ILE A 178 -5.59 2.16 12.99
CA ILE A 178 -6.55 3.00 12.27
C ILE A 178 -6.40 4.48 12.66
N THR A 179 -6.28 4.78 13.96
CA THR A 179 -6.11 6.16 14.44
C THR A 179 -4.75 6.77 14.08
N GLY A 180 -3.77 5.93 13.72
CA GLY A 180 -2.46 6.36 13.24
C GLY A 180 -2.41 6.62 11.73
N CYS A 181 -3.43 6.21 10.97
CA CYS A 181 -3.52 6.54 9.56
C CYS A 181 -3.77 8.04 9.39
N PRO A 182 -3.14 8.70 8.39
CA PRO A 182 -3.43 10.08 8.09
C PRO A 182 -4.89 10.22 7.62
N ASN A 183 -5.69 10.97 8.39
CA ASN A 183 -7.06 11.37 8.05
C ASN A 183 -7.07 12.56 7.08
#